data_AF-A0A813KNL7-F1
#
_entry.id   AF-A0A813KNL7-F1
#
_cell.length_a   1.000
_cell.length_b   1.000
_cell.length_c   1.000
_cell.angle_alpha   90.00
_cell.angle_beta   90.00
_cell.angle_gamma   90.00
#
_symmetry.space_group_name_H-M   'P 1'
#
loop_
_entity.id
_entity.type
_entity.pdbx_description
1 polymer ?
#
loop_
_entity_poly.entity_id
_entity_poly.type
_entity_poly.pdbx_seq_one_letter_code
_entity_poly.pdbx_strand_id
1 'polypeptide(L)'
;MIRECKGIPGVRKERFEEAQTVKHCALSLVGEPIMYPRINELCEQLHSRRISTFLVTNGQFPEAIHSLVPITQLYVSVDAGTPETLKAIDRPLFTDFWERYIESLTALKDRKQRTVYRLTLVKGENMKDAEGYAKLVALGEPDFIEIKSVTFCGESKASNLTIANTPWHEEVRDFCEKMLEKEGLSDLYEIACEHQHSCIVLLALKKYKIDGVWNTWINYDRFHELLKEGRPFEAEEYMAPTPDWAIYGSEEAGFDPNETRVYHKSVVKKAKAGLLSEAKLTRYPTNPAEQ
;
A
#
# COMPACT_ATOMS: atom_id res chain seq x y z
N MET A 1 -19.93 -2.43 14.84
CA MET A 1 -19.46 -1.17 14.23
C MET A 1 -20.27 -0.74 12.99
N ILE A 2 -20.63 -1.61 12.04
CA ILE A 2 -21.43 -1.17 10.88
C ILE A 2 -22.85 -0.75 11.28
N ARG A 3 -23.51 -1.48 12.19
CA ARG A 3 -24.90 -1.20 12.60
C ARG A 3 -25.05 0.19 13.25
N GLU A 4 -23.99 0.62 13.92
CA GLU A 4 -23.87 1.90 14.62
C GLU A 4 -23.81 3.08 13.64
N CYS A 5 -23.44 2.86 12.38
CA CYS A 5 -23.49 3.87 11.33
C CYS A 5 -24.91 4.17 10.83
N LYS A 6 -25.91 3.36 11.22
CA LYS A 6 -27.29 3.54 10.76
C LYS A 6 -27.87 4.85 11.29
N GLY A 7 -28.27 5.74 10.37
CA GLY A 7 -28.90 7.02 10.71
C GLY A 7 -27.91 8.17 10.98
N ILE A 8 -26.60 7.94 10.84
CA ILE A 8 -25.61 9.03 10.87
C ILE A 8 -25.79 9.91 9.61
N PRO A 9 -25.90 11.24 9.75
CA PRO A 9 -25.98 12.15 8.61
C PRO A 9 -24.80 11.96 7.64
N GLY A 10 -25.10 11.86 6.33
CA GLY A 10 -24.10 11.66 5.28
C GLY A 10 -23.83 10.21 4.90
N VAL A 11 -24.33 9.23 5.66
CA VAL A 11 -24.22 7.82 5.27
C VAL A 11 -25.16 7.52 4.09
N ARG A 12 -24.57 7.10 2.96
CA ARG A 12 -25.31 6.68 1.76
C ARG A 12 -25.94 5.31 1.98
N LYS A 13 -27.24 5.17 1.70
CA LYS A 13 -27.99 3.93 1.91
C LYS A 13 -27.38 2.74 1.17
N GLU A 14 -27.04 2.92 -0.10
CA GLU A 14 -26.43 1.89 -0.94
C GLU A 14 -25.09 1.37 -0.37
N ARG A 15 -24.19 2.27 0.07
CA ARG A 15 -22.91 1.90 0.71
C ARG A 15 -23.11 1.16 2.03
N PHE A 16 -24.13 1.54 2.81
CA PHE A 16 -24.47 0.85 4.06
C PHE A 16 -24.97 -0.58 3.82
N GLU A 17 -25.75 -0.79 2.76
CA GLU A 17 -26.25 -2.10 2.33
C GLU A 17 -25.10 -2.96 1.78
N GLU A 18 -24.24 -2.40 0.92
CA GLU A 18 -23.02 -3.05 0.42
C GLU A 18 -22.12 -3.53 1.56
N ALA A 19 -21.89 -2.69 2.57
CA ALA A 19 -21.03 -3.01 3.72
C ALA A 19 -21.50 -4.23 4.55
N GLN A 20 -22.76 -4.65 4.43
CA GLN A 20 -23.24 -5.87 5.12
C GLN A 20 -22.64 -7.14 4.52
N THR A 21 -22.13 -7.09 3.28
CA THR A 21 -21.55 -8.24 2.59
C THR A 21 -20.04 -8.06 2.45
N VAL A 22 -19.27 -8.75 3.28
CA VAL A 22 -17.80 -8.71 3.22
C VAL A 22 -17.32 -9.26 1.88
N LYS A 23 -16.46 -8.51 1.19
CA LYS A 23 -15.78 -8.92 -0.05
C LYS A 23 -14.28 -9.09 0.11
N HIS A 24 -13.70 -8.42 1.10
CA HIS A 24 -12.26 -8.32 1.27
C HIS A 24 -11.90 -8.44 2.75
N CYS A 25 -10.82 -9.16 3.05
CA CYS A 25 -10.26 -9.28 4.38
C CYS A 25 -8.81 -8.79 4.37
N ALA A 26 -8.56 -7.68 5.07
CA ALA A 26 -7.21 -7.17 5.31
C ALA A 26 -6.68 -7.75 6.64
N LEU A 27 -5.75 -8.69 6.54
CA LEU A 27 -5.03 -9.27 7.66
C LEU A 27 -3.82 -8.36 7.95
N SER A 28 -4.07 -7.22 8.57
CA SER A 28 -3.06 -6.16 8.71
C SER A 28 -3.30 -5.17 9.87
N LEU A 29 -4.12 -5.53 10.87
CA LEU A 29 -4.55 -4.58 11.91
C LEU A 29 -3.48 -4.38 13.00
N VAL A 30 -3.22 -5.41 13.79
CA VAL A 30 -2.25 -5.41 14.90
C VAL A 30 -1.64 -6.80 15.00
N GLY A 31 -0.36 -6.87 15.33
CA GLY A 31 0.40 -8.12 15.44
C GLY A 31 0.88 -8.60 14.08
N GLU A 32 1.38 -9.83 14.05
CA GLU A 32 1.94 -10.46 12.87
C GLU A 32 1.02 -11.63 12.44
N PRO A 33 0.18 -11.45 11.40
CA PRO A 33 -0.85 -12.43 11.05
C PRO A 33 -0.26 -13.76 10.56
N ILE A 34 0.93 -13.72 9.92
CA ILE A 34 1.56 -14.93 9.37
C ILE A 34 2.02 -15.90 10.46
N MET A 35 2.18 -15.43 11.70
CA MET A 35 2.47 -16.27 12.86
C MET A 35 1.28 -17.14 13.31
N TYR A 36 0.06 -16.84 12.84
CA TYR A 36 -1.10 -17.61 13.26
C TYR A 36 -1.01 -19.05 12.73
N PRO A 37 -1.02 -20.09 13.60
CA PRO A 37 -0.76 -21.47 13.16
C PRO A 37 -1.75 -22.04 12.15
N ARG A 38 -2.93 -21.41 12.00
CA ARG A 38 -3.99 -21.82 11.05
C ARG A 38 -4.24 -20.74 10.00
N ILE A 39 -3.22 -19.95 9.65
CA ILE A 39 -3.34 -18.86 8.67
C ILE A 39 -3.81 -19.35 7.29
N ASN A 40 -3.31 -20.52 6.85
CA ASN A 40 -3.72 -21.13 5.59
C ASN A 40 -5.20 -21.55 5.61
N GLU A 41 -5.64 -22.28 6.64
CA GLU A 41 -7.05 -22.66 6.78
C GLU A 41 -7.98 -21.44 6.87
N LEU A 42 -7.54 -20.37 7.54
CA LEU A 42 -8.31 -19.12 7.59
C LEU A 42 -8.47 -18.53 6.19
N CYS A 43 -7.38 -18.44 5.42
CA CYS A 43 -7.42 -17.89 4.06
C CYS A 43 -8.29 -18.73 3.14
N GLU A 44 -8.16 -20.06 3.17
CA GLU A 44 -9.00 -20.98 2.41
C GLU A 44 -10.49 -20.83 2.76
N GLN A 45 -10.82 -20.70 4.04
CA GLN A 45 -12.21 -20.45 4.47
C GLN A 45 -12.75 -19.12 3.97
N LEU A 46 -11.94 -18.06 3.95
CA LEU A 46 -12.32 -16.76 3.39
C LEU A 46 -12.56 -16.87 1.88
N HIS A 47 -11.64 -17.50 1.16
CA HIS A 47 -11.76 -17.70 -0.28
C HIS A 47 -12.96 -18.57 -0.67
N SER A 48 -13.28 -19.61 0.13
CA SER A 48 -14.47 -20.44 -0.08
C SER A 48 -15.78 -19.64 -0.06
N ARG A 49 -15.77 -18.48 0.61
CA ARG A 49 -16.89 -17.53 0.69
C ARG A 49 -16.78 -16.37 -0.30
N ARG A 50 -15.84 -16.44 -1.25
CA ARG A 50 -15.49 -15.36 -2.19
C ARG A 50 -15.09 -14.06 -1.48
N ILE A 51 -14.31 -14.18 -0.40
CA ILE A 51 -13.70 -13.05 0.29
C ILE A 51 -12.23 -13.05 -0.07
N SER A 52 -11.75 -12.02 -0.77
CA SER A 52 -10.34 -11.88 -1.13
C SER A 52 -9.49 -11.54 0.11
N THR A 53 -8.20 -11.85 0.07
CA THR A 53 -7.31 -11.71 1.23
C THR A 53 -6.09 -10.87 0.92
N PHE A 54 -5.80 -9.92 1.82
CA PHE A 54 -4.62 -9.07 1.78
C PHE A 54 -3.85 -9.30 3.07
N LEU A 55 -2.72 -9.99 2.99
CA LEU A 55 -1.91 -10.37 4.16
C LEU A 55 -0.68 -9.49 4.23
N VAL A 56 -0.48 -8.82 5.36
CA VAL A 56 0.72 -8.00 5.61
C VAL A 56 1.60 -8.70 6.62
N THR A 57 2.88 -8.86 6.30
CA THR A 57 3.91 -9.35 7.23
C THR A 57 5.06 -8.36 7.37
N ASN A 58 5.73 -8.36 8.53
CA ASN A 58 6.95 -7.58 8.77
C ASN A 58 8.23 -8.21 8.15
N GLY A 59 8.09 -9.30 7.39
CA GLY A 59 9.25 -9.96 6.76
C GLY A 59 10.13 -10.70 7.76
N GLN A 60 9.59 -11.15 8.88
CA GLN A 60 10.34 -11.92 9.87
C GLN A 60 9.89 -13.39 9.91
N PHE A 61 9.38 -13.99 8.83
CA PHE A 61 8.89 -15.39 8.82
C PHE A 61 8.96 -16.04 7.41
N PRO A 62 10.16 -16.29 6.84
CA PRO A 62 10.33 -16.77 5.47
C PRO A 62 9.70 -18.15 5.25
N GLU A 63 9.88 -19.09 6.18
CA GLU A 63 9.24 -20.42 6.13
C GLU A 63 7.70 -20.33 6.05
N ALA A 64 7.11 -19.37 6.75
CA ALA A 64 5.67 -19.14 6.69
C ALA A 64 5.28 -18.57 5.31
N ILE A 65 6.08 -17.66 4.73
CA ILE A 65 5.86 -17.13 3.38
C ILE A 65 5.92 -18.24 2.32
N HIS A 66 6.90 -19.15 2.41
CA HIS A 66 7.01 -20.27 1.47
C HIS A 66 5.83 -21.24 1.57
N SER A 67 5.32 -21.48 2.79
CA SER A 67 4.21 -22.41 3.03
C SER A 67 2.81 -21.79 2.88
N LEU A 68 2.70 -20.48 2.63
CA LEU A 68 1.40 -19.82 2.42
C LEU A 68 0.68 -20.43 1.21
N VAL A 69 -0.60 -20.76 1.39
CA VAL A 69 -1.54 -21.05 0.28
C VAL A 69 -1.67 -19.82 -0.63
N PRO A 70 -2.28 -19.93 -1.83
CA PRO A 70 -2.57 -18.76 -2.64
C PRO A 70 -3.32 -17.67 -1.85
N ILE A 71 -2.80 -16.44 -1.85
CA ILE A 71 -3.38 -15.25 -1.23
C ILE A 71 -3.69 -14.26 -2.36
N THR A 72 -4.72 -13.42 -2.23
CA THR A 72 -5.04 -12.46 -3.31
C THR A 72 -3.93 -11.44 -3.50
N GLN A 73 -3.36 -10.92 -2.42
CA GLN A 73 -2.17 -10.09 -2.45
C GLN A 73 -1.37 -10.22 -1.15
N LEU A 74 -0.07 -10.52 -1.26
CA LEU A 74 0.86 -10.64 -0.14
C LEU A 74 1.71 -9.37 -0.04
N TYR A 75 1.77 -8.80 1.15
CA TYR A 75 2.55 -7.61 1.47
C TYR A 75 3.67 -7.93 2.44
N VAL A 76 4.86 -7.42 2.16
CA VAL A 76 5.93 -7.27 3.16
C VAL A 76 6.10 -5.78 3.45
N SER A 77 6.05 -5.39 4.72
CA SER A 77 6.43 -4.05 5.15
C SER A 77 7.95 -3.91 5.07
N VAL A 78 8.42 -2.89 4.35
CA VAL A 78 9.84 -2.60 4.14
C VAL A 78 10.09 -1.19 4.68
N ASP A 79 10.38 -1.09 5.98
CA ASP A 79 10.46 0.21 6.65
C ASP A 79 11.90 0.74 6.78
N ALA A 80 12.88 -0.04 6.31
CA ALA A 80 14.31 0.29 6.33
C ALA A 80 15.12 -0.43 5.24
N GLY A 81 16.22 0.23 4.81
CA GLY A 81 17.16 -0.25 3.79
C GLY A 81 18.43 -0.93 4.30
N THR A 82 18.73 -0.83 5.60
CA THR A 82 19.94 -1.40 6.23
C THR A 82 19.61 -2.11 7.56
N PRO A 83 20.46 -3.04 8.05
CA PRO A 83 20.20 -3.69 9.33
C PRO A 83 20.17 -2.71 10.51
N GLU A 84 20.97 -1.65 10.48
CA GLU A 84 21.00 -0.63 11.54
C GLU A 84 19.70 0.17 11.57
N THR A 85 19.21 0.58 10.40
CA THR A 85 17.97 1.35 10.27
C THR A 85 16.76 0.49 10.58
N LEU A 86 16.74 -0.78 10.16
CA LEU A 86 15.69 -1.73 10.50
C LEU A 86 15.62 -1.95 12.01
N LYS A 87 16.78 -2.12 12.66
CA LYS A 87 16.84 -2.29 14.12
C LYS A 87 16.36 -1.05 14.87
N ALA A 88 16.66 0.15 14.36
CA ALA A 88 16.26 1.41 14.98
C ALA A 88 14.74 1.65 14.89
N ILE A 89 14.14 1.34 13.73
CA ILE A 89 12.74 1.63 13.42
C ILE A 89 11.84 0.49 13.92
N ASP A 90 12.12 -0.75 13.50
CA ASP A 90 11.20 -1.88 13.68
C ASP A 90 11.43 -2.63 15.00
N ARG A 91 12.60 -2.44 15.61
CA ARG A 91 12.99 -3.07 16.89
C ARG A 91 12.68 -4.58 16.89
N PRO A 92 13.25 -5.34 15.92
CA PRO A 92 12.92 -6.73 15.71
C PRO A 92 13.28 -7.59 16.93
N LEU A 93 12.51 -8.67 17.12
CA LEU A 93 12.65 -9.56 18.27
C LEU A 93 13.74 -10.61 18.09
N PHE A 94 14.00 -11.01 16.84
CA PHE A 94 14.96 -12.05 16.50
C PHE A 94 16.39 -11.49 16.44
N THR A 95 17.38 -12.31 16.78
CA THR A 95 18.79 -11.90 16.72
C THR A 95 19.34 -11.90 15.29
N ASP A 96 18.81 -12.81 14.46
CA ASP A 96 19.05 -13.01 13.02
C ASP A 96 18.02 -12.26 12.17
N PHE A 97 17.50 -11.15 12.68
CA PHE A 97 16.40 -10.40 12.07
C PHE A 97 16.69 -9.95 10.63
N TRP A 98 17.96 -9.66 10.31
CA TRP A 98 18.34 -9.14 9.00
C TRP A 98 18.37 -10.26 7.95
N GLU A 99 18.98 -11.40 8.29
CA GLU A 99 19.01 -12.59 7.44
C GLU A 99 17.59 -13.04 7.11
N ARG A 100 16.75 -13.11 8.15
CA ARG A 100 15.32 -13.41 8.07
C ARG A 100 14.54 -12.45 7.17
N TYR A 101 14.87 -11.17 7.25
CA TYR A 101 14.28 -10.12 6.43
C TYR A 101 14.66 -10.28 4.96
N ILE A 102 15.95 -10.42 4.67
CA ILE A 102 16.48 -10.66 3.33
C ILE A 102 15.86 -11.92 2.70
N GLU A 103 15.76 -13.00 3.45
CA GLU A 103 15.13 -14.25 3.00
C GLU A 103 13.63 -14.06 2.71
N SER A 104 12.90 -13.38 3.60
CA SER A 104 11.48 -13.10 3.42
C SER A 104 11.20 -12.24 2.20
N LEU A 105 12.04 -11.23 1.95
CA LEU A 105 11.98 -10.39 0.75
C LEU A 105 12.24 -11.23 -0.51
N THR A 106 13.31 -12.01 -0.52
CA THR A 106 13.65 -12.88 -1.66
C THR A 106 12.52 -13.88 -1.96
N ALA A 107 11.89 -14.44 -0.92
CA ALA A 107 10.80 -15.41 -1.05
C ALA A 107 9.57 -14.88 -1.79
N LEU A 108 9.37 -13.55 -1.87
CA LEU A 108 8.25 -12.97 -2.63
C LEU A 108 8.41 -13.21 -4.14
N LYS A 109 9.64 -13.26 -4.65
CA LYS A 109 9.91 -13.50 -6.08
C LYS A 109 9.35 -14.83 -6.58
N ASP A 110 9.33 -15.84 -5.70
CA ASP A 110 8.87 -17.20 -6.01
C ASP A 110 7.36 -17.37 -5.87
N ARG A 111 6.64 -16.33 -5.40
CA ARG A 111 5.19 -16.37 -5.26
C ARG A 111 4.53 -16.16 -6.62
N LYS A 112 3.55 -17.01 -6.92
CA LYS A 112 2.74 -16.93 -8.14
C LYS A 112 1.62 -15.88 -8.06
N GLN A 113 1.19 -15.53 -6.85
CA GLN A 113 0.18 -14.50 -6.64
C GLN A 113 0.82 -13.15 -6.34
N ARG A 114 0.04 -12.07 -6.46
CA ARG A 114 0.50 -10.69 -6.39
C ARG A 114 1.28 -10.42 -5.11
N THR A 115 2.47 -9.87 -5.28
CA THR A 115 3.37 -9.49 -4.18
C THR A 115 3.60 -7.99 -4.14
N VAL A 116 3.74 -7.45 -2.92
CA VAL A 116 3.90 -6.01 -2.70
C VAL A 116 4.93 -5.78 -1.63
N TYR A 117 5.90 -4.91 -1.90
CA TYR A 117 6.65 -4.24 -0.85
C TYR A 117 5.96 -2.94 -0.50
N ARG A 118 5.65 -2.74 0.78
CA ARG A 118 5.07 -1.49 1.25
C ARG A 118 6.06 -0.73 2.11
N LEU A 119 6.48 0.42 1.63
CA LEU A 119 7.46 1.29 2.28
C LEU A 119 6.73 2.44 2.97
N THR A 120 6.89 2.55 4.28
CA THR A 120 6.33 3.69 5.04
C THR A 120 7.38 4.77 5.24
N LEU A 121 7.27 5.86 4.49
CA LEU A 121 8.21 6.99 4.57
C LEU A 121 7.94 7.87 5.78
N VAL A 122 8.99 8.09 6.57
CA VAL A 122 9.00 8.99 7.72
C VAL A 122 10.09 10.04 7.51
N LYS A 123 9.69 11.30 7.42
CA LYS A 123 10.62 12.41 7.21
C LYS A 123 11.55 12.55 8.41
N GLY A 124 12.84 12.63 8.10
CA GLY A 124 13.92 12.70 9.08
C GLY A 124 14.48 11.33 9.51
N GLU A 125 13.77 10.24 9.22
CA GLU A 125 14.18 8.88 9.62
C GLU A 125 14.72 8.08 8.43
N ASN A 126 13.88 7.71 7.46
CA ASN A 126 14.23 6.72 6.44
C ASN A 126 14.24 7.23 4.98
N MET A 127 13.83 8.48 4.72
CA MET A 127 13.76 9.03 3.36
C MET A 127 15.10 9.34 2.69
N LYS A 128 16.24 9.18 3.38
CA LYS A 128 17.56 9.48 2.83
C LYS A 128 18.19 8.30 2.08
N ASP A 129 17.67 7.09 2.28
CA ASP A 129 18.29 5.85 1.83
C ASP A 129 17.58 5.21 0.63
N ALA A 130 17.30 5.99 -0.42
CA ALA A 130 16.66 5.46 -1.63
C ALA A 130 17.47 4.33 -2.28
N GLU A 131 18.80 4.34 -2.13
CA GLU A 131 19.69 3.29 -2.64
C GLU A 131 19.54 1.97 -1.87
N GLY A 132 19.46 1.99 -0.54
CA GLY A 132 19.21 0.79 0.26
C GLY A 132 17.88 0.14 -0.10
N TYR A 133 16.81 0.93 -0.26
CA TYR A 133 15.53 0.40 -0.73
C TYR A 133 15.59 -0.18 -2.14
N ALA A 134 16.26 0.49 -3.08
CA ALA A 134 16.40 -0.02 -4.44
C ALA A 134 17.11 -1.39 -4.47
N LYS A 135 18.15 -1.59 -3.65
CA LYS A 135 18.85 -2.88 -3.51
C LYS A 135 17.92 -3.98 -3.00
N LEU A 136 17.10 -3.69 -2.00
CA LEU A 136 16.14 -4.66 -1.45
C LEU A 136 15.05 -5.01 -2.46
N VAL A 137 14.57 -4.02 -3.21
CA VAL A 137 13.60 -4.23 -4.29
C VAL A 137 14.21 -5.09 -5.40
N ALA A 138 15.44 -4.80 -5.83
CA ALA A 138 16.13 -5.58 -6.85
C ALA A 138 16.36 -7.04 -6.41
N LEU A 139 16.46 -7.30 -5.10
CA LEU A 139 16.65 -8.65 -4.59
C LEU A 139 15.40 -9.53 -4.75
N GLY A 140 14.22 -9.04 -4.36
CA GLY A 140 13.00 -9.86 -4.37
C GLY A 140 12.01 -9.56 -5.49
N GLU A 141 12.25 -8.52 -6.29
CA GLU A 141 11.46 -8.15 -7.47
C GLU A 141 9.93 -8.30 -7.28
N PRO A 142 9.30 -7.67 -6.26
CA PRO A 142 7.87 -7.80 -6.04
C PRO A 142 7.07 -7.24 -7.22
N ASP A 143 5.83 -7.71 -7.42
CA ASP A 143 4.99 -7.18 -8.50
C ASP A 143 4.77 -5.66 -8.39
N PHE A 144 4.62 -5.18 -7.16
CA PHE A 144 4.37 -3.78 -6.84
C PHE A 144 5.20 -3.28 -5.68
N ILE A 145 5.41 -1.96 -5.68
CA ILE A 145 6.02 -1.24 -4.56
C ILE A 145 5.08 -0.09 -4.21
N GLU A 146 4.48 -0.17 -3.03
CA GLU A 146 3.63 0.87 -2.47
C GLU A 146 4.48 1.76 -1.56
N ILE A 147 4.78 2.99 -2.00
CA ILE A 147 5.54 3.95 -1.19
C ILE A 147 4.58 4.97 -0.62
N LYS A 148 4.43 4.97 0.70
CA LYS A 148 3.39 5.73 1.41
C LYS A 148 4.00 6.61 2.49
N SER A 149 3.52 7.85 2.61
CA SER A 149 3.77 8.69 3.78
C SER A 149 3.19 8.07 5.06
N VAL A 150 3.95 8.10 6.15
CA VAL A 150 3.42 7.80 7.48
C VAL A 150 2.19 8.65 7.78
N THR A 151 1.18 8.08 8.43
CA THR A 151 0.01 8.82 8.91
C THR A 151 0.21 9.13 10.39
N PHE A 152 0.23 10.42 10.75
CA PHE A 152 0.36 10.83 12.14
C PHE A 152 -0.94 10.57 12.91
N CYS A 153 -0.91 9.62 13.85
CA CYS A 153 -2.07 9.21 14.66
C CYS A 153 -2.19 9.94 16.00
N GLY A 154 -1.41 11.01 16.22
CA GLY A 154 -1.36 11.75 17.48
C GLY A 154 -0.12 11.45 18.32
N GLU A 155 0.06 12.21 19.39
CA GLU A 155 1.20 12.07 20.29
C GLU A 155 1.01 10.85 21.21
N SER A 156 2.09 10.10 21.43
CA SER A 156 2.10 9.00 22.39
C SER A 156 3.40 9.04 23.20
N LYS A 157 3.38 8.50 24.42
CA LYS A 157 4.61 8.39 25.23
C LYS A 157 5.68 7.49 24.61
N ALA A 158 5.30 6.66 23.64
CA ALA A 158 6.17 5.68 23.00
C ALA A 158 6.86 6.19 21.72
N SER A 159 6.47 7.36 21.21
CA SER A 159 6.98 7.90 19.94
C SER A 159 7.21 9.40 20.01
N ASN A 160 8.35 9.84 19.47
CA ASN A 160 8.70 11.25 19.32
C ASN A 160 8.26 11.83 17.97
N LEU A 161 7.52 11.07 17.16
CA LEU A 161 7.04 11.53 15.86
C LEU A 161 6.01 12.65 16.03
N THR A 162 6.10 13.63 15.14
CA THR A 162 5.17 14.75 15.04
C THR A 162 4.58 14.81 13.63
N ILE A 163 3.58 15.66 13.42
CA ILE A 163 3.04 15.90 12.07
C ILE A 163 4.10 16.42 11.07
N ALA A 164 5.20 17.02 11.54
CA ALA A 164 6.29 17.45 10.67
C ALA A 164 7.06 16.27 10.06
N ASN A 165 6.96 15.08 10.68
CA ASN A 165 7.57 13.85 10.17
C ASN A 165 6.73 13.18 9.06
N THR A 166 5.53 13.69 8.76
CA THR A 166 4.67 13.22 7.65
C THR A 166 5.11 13.86 6.34
N PRO A 167 5.66 13.09 5.37
CA PRO A 167 5.96 13.63 4.05
C PRO A 167 4.70 14.11 3.32
N TRP A 168 4.86 15.17 2.53
CA TRP A 168 3.86 15.56 1.55
C TRP A 168 3.95 14.64 0.33
N HIS A 169 2.87 14.54 -0.43
CA HIS A 169 2.82 13.70 -1.62
C HIS A 169 3.94 13.98 -2.63
N GLU A 170 4.25 15.24 -2.90
CA GLU A 170 5.39 15.67 -3.73
C GLU A 170 6.71 15.05 -3.25
N GLU A 171 6.95 15.02 -1.94
CA GLU A 171 8.17 14.44 -1.37
C GLU A 171 8.19 12.90 -1.49
N VAL A 172 7.02 12.27 -1.55
CA VAL A 172 6.89 10.82 -1.85
C VAL A 172 7.19 10.57 -3.33
N ARG A 173 6.69 11.42 -4.25
CA ARG A 173 7.01 11.35 -5.69
C ARG A 173 8.51 11.51 -5.94
N ASP A 174 9.11 12.56 -5.38
CA ASP A 174 10.56 12.81 -5.47
C ASP A 174 11.38 11.61 -4.97
N PHE A 175 10.93 10.96 -3.90
CA PHE A 175 11.59 9.76 -3.38
C PHE A 175 11.48 8.59 -4.36
N CYS A 176 10.30 8.38 -4.95
CA CYS A 176 10.07 7.33 -5.95
C CYS A 176 10.95 7.52 -7.19
N GLU A 177 11.05 8.75 -7.70
CA GLU A 177 11.90 9.08 -8.85
C GLU A 177 13.38 8.80 -8.53
N LYS A 178 13.87 9.26 -7.38
CA LYS A 178 15.24 8.98 -6.91
C LYS A 178 15.53 7.49 -6.71
N MET A 179 14.53 6.69 -6.34
CA MET A 179 14.67 5.26 -6.19
C MET A 179 14.76 4.56 -7.56
N LEU A 180 13.95 4.99 -8.54
CA LEU A 180 13.98 4.46 -9.92
C LEU A 180 15.28 4.80 -10.68
N GLU A 181 15.94 5.91 -10.32
CA GLU A 181 17.26 6.26 -10.84
C GLU A 181 18.38 5.32 -10.37
N LYS A 182 18.12 4.43 -9.40
CA LYS A 182 19.11 3.49 -8.86
C LYS A 182 19.10 2.16 -9.61
N GLU A 183 20.28 1.58 -9.74
CA GLU A 183 20.53 0.16 -10.02
C GLU A 183 19.63 -0.50 -11.08
N GLY A 184 19.42 0.15 -12.23
CA GLY A 184 18.60 -0.42 -13.31
C GLY A 184 17.15 -0.67 -12.94
N LEU A 185 16.67 -0.14 -11.80
CA LEU A 185 15.32 -0.38 -11.32
C LEU A 185 14.28 0.16 -12.32
N SER A 186 14.59 1.28 -12.97
CA SER A 186 13.80 1.85 -14.07
C SER A 186 13.76 0.98 -15.33
N ASP A 187 14.59 -0.07 -15.47
CA ASP A 187 14.46 -1.04 -16.56
C ASP A 187 13.25 -1.95 -16.33
N LEU A 188 13.01 -2.35 -15.08
CA LEU A 188 11.97 -3.29 -14.68
C LEU A 188 10.68 -2.63 -14.16
N TYR A 189 10.81 -1.49 -13.46
CA TYR A 189 9.72 -0.80 -12.80
C TYR A 189 9.46 0.57 -13.44
N GLU A 190 8.22 1.02 -13.29
CA GLU A 190 7.79 2.36 -13.65
C GLU A 190 6.70 2.80 -12.67
N ILE A 191 6.51 4.11 -12.50
CA ILE A 191 5.40 4.63 -11.70
C ILE A 191 4.08 4.38 -12.47
N ALA A 192 3.19 3.62 -11.87
CA ALA A 192 1.91 3.24 -12.49
C ALA A 192 0.76 4.10 -12.00
N CYS A 193 0.69 4.32 -10.68
CA CYS A 193 -0.42 5.01 -10.03
C CYS A 193 0.07 5.95 -8.93
N GLU A 194 -0.79 6.89 -8.57
CA GLU A 194 -0.66 7.66 -7.33
C GLU A 194 -2.03 7.80 -6.67
N HIS A 195 -2.03 8.11 -5.38
CA HIS A 195 -3.22 8.57 -4.68
C HIS A 195 -2.83 9.69 -3.72
N GLN A 196 -2.91 10.92 -4.21
CA GLN A 196 -2.46 12.12 -3.50
C GLN A 196 -3.16 12.29 -2.16
N HIS A 197 -4.45 11.92 -2.05
CA HIS A 197 -5.19 12.04 -0.80
C HIS A 197 -4.60 11.20 0.34
N SER A 198 -4.05 10.02 0.02
CA SER A 198 -3.39 9.13 0.99
C SER A 198 -1.87 9.26 0.97
N CYS A 199 -1.31 10.22 0.21
CA CYS A 199 0.13 10.41 0.04
C CYS A 199 0.87 9.11 -0.31
N ILE A 200 0.39 8.39 -1.33
CA ILE A 200 0.96 7.11 -1.77
C ILE A 200 1.21 7.11 -3.27
N VAL A 201 2.33 6.50 -3.67
CA VAL A 201 2.72 6.26 -5.06
C VAL A 201 2.94 4.76 -5.25
N LEU A 202 2.52 4.24 -6.40
CA LEU A 202 2.66 2.83 -6.77
C LEU A 202 3.65 2.70 -7.93
N LEU A 203 4.73 1.97 -7.70
CA LEU A 203 5.60 1.47 -8.76
C LEU A 203 5.15 0.05 -9.08
N ALA A 204 5.15 -0.31 -10.35
CA ALA A 204 4.78 -1.64 -10.80
C ALA A 204 5.83 -2.19 -11.76
N LEU A 205 6.02 -3.50 -11.75
CA LEU A 205 6.76 -4.16 -12.81
C LEU A 205 6.11 -3.87 -14.17
N LYS A 206 6.91 -3.53 -15.18
CA LYS A 206 6.44 -3.22 -16.53
C LYS A 206 5.70 -4.36 -17.21
N LYS A 207 5.80 -5.59 -16.70
CA LYS A 207 4.97 -6.73 -17.14
C LYS A 207 3.46 -6.48 -16.95
N TYR A 208 3.08 -5.57 -16.05
CA TYR A 208 1.69 -5.13 -15.87
C TYR A 208 1.28 -4.02 -16.85
N LYS A 209 2.17 -3.56 -17.74
CA LYS A 209 1.88 -2.55 -18.76
C LYS A 209 1.74 -3.21 -20.13
N ILE A 210 0.52 -3.61 -20.48
CA ILE A 210 0.21 -4.34 -21.71
C ILE A 210 -0.23 -3.32 -22.77
N ASP A 211 0.49 -3.28 -23.91
CA ASP A 211 0.21 -2.35 -25.01
C ASP A 211 0.11 -0.88 -24.56
N GLY A 212 0.94 -0.50 -23.58
CA GLY A 212 0.97 0.85 -23.01
C GLY A 212 -0.09 1.11 -21.93
N VAL A 213 -1.00 0.16 -21.67
CA VAL A 213 -2.06 0.26 -20.66
C VAL A 213 -1.64 -0.45 -19.37
N TRP A 214 -1.72 0.27 -18.25
CA TRP A 214 -1.48 -0.31 -16.94
C TRP A 214 -2.62 -1.24 -16.52
N ASN A 215 -2.26 -2.41 -15.98
CA ASN A 215 -3.18 -3.43 -15.48
C ASN A 215 -2.86 -3.72 -14.00
N THR A 216 -2.86 -2.67 -13.17
CA THR A 216 -2.50 -2.80 -11.74
C THR A 216 -3.69 -3.18 -10.85
N TRP A 217 -4.91 -3.22 -11.39
CA TRP A 217 -6.09 -3.60 -10.61
C TRP A 217 -6.28 -5.12 -10.55
N ILE A 218 -7.14 -5.56 -9.63
CA ILE A 218 -7.42 -6.97 -9.38
C ILE A 218 -8.79 -7.33 -9.93
N ASN A 219 -8.85 -8.29 -10.84
CA ASN A 219 -10.10 -8.96 -11.20
C ASN A 219 -10.43 -10.02 -10.14
N TYR A 220 -11.14 -9.63 -9.09
CA TYR A 220 -11.47 -10.51 -7.96
C TYR A 220 -12.31 -11.72 -8.36
N ASP A 221 -13.23 -11.55 -9.32
CA ASP A 221 -14.05 -12.66 -9.80
C ASP A 221 -13.18 -13.71 -10.49
N ARG A 222 -12.24 -13.27 -11.34
CA ARG A 222 -11.28 -14.15 -12.00
C ARG A 222 -10.34 -14.84 -11.00
N PHE A 223 -9.86 -14.13 -9.98
CA PHE A 223 -9.07 -14.73 -8.90
C PHE A 223 -9.83 -15.89 -8.21
N HIS A 224 -11.11 -15.70 -7.89
CA HIS A 224 -11.91 -16.75 -7.26
C HIS A 224 -12.24 -17.92 -8.20
N GLU A 225 -12.36 -17.68 -9.51
CA GLU A 225 -12.48 -18.73 -10.52
C GLU A 225 -11.21 -19.58 -10.59
N LEU A 226 -10.04 -18.93 -10.67
CA LEU A 226 -8.73 -19.59 -10.71
C LEU A 226 -8.48 -20.46 -9.48
N LEU A 227 -8.84 -19.98 -8.28
CA LEU A 227 -8.79 -20.79 -7.06
C LEU A 227 -9.67 -22.06 -7.17
N LYS A 228 -10.87 -21.94 -7.76
CA LYS A 228 -11.80 -23.06 -7.92
C LYS A 228 -11.31 -24.06 -8.98
N GLU A 229 -10.58 -23.61 -9.99
CA GLU A 229 -9.94 -24.48 -11.00
C GLU A 229 -8.91 -25.43 -10.36
N GLY A 230 -8.35 -25.09 -9.19
CA GLY A 230 -7.46 -25.96 -8.41
C GLY A 230 -6.09 -26.21 -9.04
N ARG A 231 -5.76 -25.50 -10.12
CA ARG A 231 -4.43 -25.50 -10.75
C ARG A 231 -3.57 -24.34 -10.23
N PRO A 232 -2.25 -24.41 -10.38
CA PRO A 232 -1.40 -23.23 -10.26
C PRO A 232 -1.81 -22.14 -11.27
N PHE A 233 -1.77 -20.88 -10.83
CA PHE A 233 -2.04 -19.71 -11.66
C PHE A 233 -1.16 -18.53 -11.24
N GLU A 234 -0.89 -17.63 -12.17
CA GLU A 234 -0.02 -16.47 -11.98
C GLU A 234 -0.82 -15.17 -11.74
N ALA A 235 -0.14 -14.13 -11.24
CA ALA A 235 -0.71 -12.84 -10.91
C ALA A 235 -1.36 -12.12 -12.12
N GLU A 236 -0.77 -12.31 -13.30
CA GLU A 236 -1.19 -11.75 -14.59
C GLU A 236 -2.53 -12.34 -15.05
N GLU A 237 -2.92 -13.52 -14.58
CA GLU A 237 -4.17 -14.17 -15.00
C GLU A 237 -5.43 -13.53 -14.38
N TYR A 238 -5.27 -12.67 -13.37
CA TYR A 238 -6.37 -11.96 -12.70
C TYR A 238 -6.08 -10.46 -12.53
N MET A 239 -5.24 -9.88 -13.38
CA MET A 239 -5.09 -8.44 -13.47
C MET A 239 -6.28 -7.79 -14.19
N ALA A 240 -6.54 -6.53 -13.87
CA ALA A 240 -7.55 -5.70 -14.51
C ALA A 240 -6.94 -4.34 -14.88
N PRO A 241 -7.47 -3.67 -15.92
CA PRO A 241 -7.02 -2.33 -16.31
C PRO A 241 -7.07 -1.36 -15.13
N THR A 242 -6.02 -0.57 -14.99
CA THR A 242 -5.95 0.56 -14.08
C THR A 242 -6.93 1.64 -14.56
N PRO A 243 -7.84 2.16 -13.73
CA PRO A 243 -8.71 3.25 -14.11
C PRO A 243 -7.92 4.51 -14.45
N ASP A 244 -8.38 5.27 -15.45
CA ASP A 244 -7.67 6.45 -15.96
C ASP A 244 -7.38 7.49 -14.87
N TRP A 245 -8.34 7.71 -13.96
CA TRP A 245 -8.20 8.62 -12.81
C TRP A 245 -7.18 8.16 -11.75
N ALA A 246 -6.73 6.91 -11.82
CA ALA A 246 -5.73 6.33 -10.92
C ALA A 246 -4.32 6.33 -11.51
N ILE A 247 -4.20 6.51 -12.83
CA ILE A 247 -2.91 6.53 -13.50
C ILE A 247 -2.10 7.74 -13.00
N TYR A 248 -0.79 7.53 -12.82
CA TYR A 248 0.13 8.59 -12.42
C TYR A 248 0.06 9.79 -13.38
N GLY A 249 -0.09 11.00 -12.83
CA GLY A 249 -0.22 12.23 -13.60
C GLY A 249 -1.63 12.52 -14.14
N SER A 250 -2.64 11.72 -13.79
CA SER A 250 -4.06 12.04 -14.05
C SER A 250 -4.49 13.31 -13.31
N GLU A 251 -5.54 13.97 -13.82
CA GLU A 251 -6.10 15.18 -13.19
C GLU A 251 -6.61 14.89 -11.77
N GLU A 252 -7.19 13.71 -11.58
CA GLU A 252 -7.75 13.26 -10.31
C GLU A 252 -6.68 12.85 -9.29
N ALA A 253 -5.44 12.61 -9.74
CA ALA A 253 -4.32 12.17 -8.93
C ALA A 253 -4.67 11.00 -7.99
N GLY A 254 -5.40 10.02 -8.52
CA GLY A 254 -5.86 8.82 -7.81
C GLY A 254 -7.20 8.92 -7.09
N PHE A 255 -7.82 10.09 -7.04
CA PHE A 255 -9.06 10.25 -6.30
C PHE A 255 -10.26 9.86 -7.16
N ASP A 256 -11.00 8.82 -6.75
CA ASP A 256 -12.16 8.34 -7.52
C ASP A 256 -13.15 9.50 -7.78
N PRO A 257 -13.48 9.79 -9.06
CA PRO A 257 -14.38 10.89 -9.42
C PRO A 257 -15.82 10.69 -8.93
N ASN A 258 -16.18 9.47 -8.51
CA ASN A 258 -17.49 9.17 -7.90
C ASN A 258 -17.53 9.51 -6.40
N GLU A 259 -16.40 9.85 -5.80
CA GLU A 259 -16.29 10.24 -4.40
C GLU A 259 -16.18 11.75 -4.24
N THR A 260 -16.57 12.26 -3.07
CA THR A 260 -16.50 13.69 -2.77
C THR A 260 -15.35 13.97 -1.82
N ARG A 261 -14.41 14.80 -2.25
CA ARG A 261 -13.31 15.25 -1.40
C ARG A 261 -13.84 16.17 -0.31
N VAL A 262 -13.45 15.93 0.93
CA VAL A 262 -13.83 16.78 2.08
C VAL A 262 -12.58 17.32 2.75
N TYR A 263 -12.48 18.64 2.87
CA TYR A 263 -11.43 19.29 3.64
C TYR A 263 -11.85 19.50 5.09
N HIS A 264 -10.87 19.46 6.00
CA HIS A 264 -11.13 19.72 7.42
C HIS A 264 -11.66 21.15 7.62
N LYS A 265 -12.68 21.34 8.47
CA LYS A 265 -13.35 22.64 8.69
C LYS A 265 -12.40 23.78 9.00
N SER A 266 -11.33 23.51 9.75
CA SER A 266 -10.31 24.53 10.08
C SER A 266 -9.50 24.98 8.86
N VAL A 267 -9.25 24.08 7.90
CA VAL A 267 -8.56 24.38 6.64
C VAL A 267 -9.46 25.25 5.77
N VAL A 268 -10.72 24.84 5.59
CA VAL A 268 -11.74 25.61 4.84
C VAL A 268 -11.87 27.02 5.40
N LYS A 269 -12.03 27.16 6.73
CA LYS A 269 -12.14 28.47 7.39
C LYS A 269 -10.91 29.36 7.14
N LYS A 270 -9.70 28.80 7.24
CA LYS A 270 -8.46 29.54 6.99
C LYS A 270 -8.32 29.95 5.52
N ALA A 271 -8.71 29.07 4.59
CA ALA A 271 -8.70 29.35 3.16
C ALA A 271 -9.65 30.50 2.82
N LYS A 272 -10.91 30.44 3.27
CA LYS A 272 -11.91 31.51 3.09
C LYS A 272 -11.48 32.86 3.69
N ALA A 273 -10.69 32.83 4.76
CA ALA A 273 -10.16 34.02 5.40
C ALA A 273 -8.83 34.54 4.80
N GLY A 274 -8.31 33.91 3.73
CA GLY A 274 -7.01 34.28 3.14
C GLY A 274 -5.80 34.02 4.05
N LEU A 275 -5.95 33.15 5.06
CA LEU A 275 -4.90 32.85 6.05
C LEU A 275 -3.99 31.68 5.64
N LEU A 276 -4.25 31.06 4.48
CA LEU A 276 -3.34 30.08 3.88
C LEU A 276 -2.44 30.79 2.87
N SER A 277 -1.13 30.62 3.01
CA SER A 277 -0.15 31.08 2.02
C SER A 277 -0.35 30.37 0.69
N GLU A 278 0.04 30.99 -0.42
CA GLU A 278 0.02 30.37 -1.77
C GLU A 278 0.72 29.02 -1.78
N ALA A 279 1.93 28.92 -1.20
CA ALA A 279 2.69 27.67 -1.09
C ALA A 279 2.01 26.56 -0.25
N LYS A 280 0.98 26.90 0.55
CA LYS A 280 0.14 25.91 1.25
C LYS A 280 -1.08 25.55 0.42
N LEU A 281 -1.64 26.50 -0.32
CA LEU A 281 -2.77 26.26 -1.22
C LEU A 281 -2.39 25.28 -2.34
N THR A 282 -1.16 25.36 -2.86
CA THR A 282 -0.65 24.41 -3.87
C THR A 282 -0.59 22.96 -3.39
N ARG A 283 -0.68 22.71 -2.08
CA ARG A 283 -0.71 21.35 -1.51
C ARG A 283 -2.10 20.73 -1.53
N TYR A 284 -3.12 21.49 -1.88
CA TYR A 284 -4.49 21.01 -1.99
C TYR A 284 -4.86 20.87 -3.48
N PRO A 285 -5.42 19.72 -3.91
CA PRO A 285 -5.79 19.50 -5.31
C PRO A 285 -6.82 20.51 -5.83
N THR A 286 -7.71 20.97 -4.95
CA THR A 286 -8.71 22.00 -5.24
C THR A 286 -8.66 23.05 -4.13
N ASN A 287 -9.12 24.27 -4.41
CA ASN A 287 -9.09 25.35 -3.44
C ASN A 287 -10.02 25.02 -2.26
N PRO A 288 -9.51 24.85 -1.02
CA PRO A 288 -10.38 24.53 0.11
C PRO A 288 -11.40 25.61 0.45
N ALA A 289 -11.26 26.83 -0.08
CA ALA A 289 -12.23 27.90 0.12
C ALA A 289 -13.55 27.70 -0.66
N GLU A 290 -13.57 26.81 -1.65
CA GLU A 290 -14.74 26.55 -2.51
C GLU A 290 -15.74 25.56 -1.89
N GLN A 291 -15.33 24.84 -0.83
CA GLN A 291 -16.21 24.04 0.04
C GLN A 291 -16.79 24.91 1.15
#